data_AF-A0A259CY75-F1
#
_entry.id   AF-A0A259CY75-F1
#
_cell.length_a   1.000
_cell.length_b   1.000
_cell.length_c   1.000
_cell.angle_alpha   90.00
_cell.angle_beta   90.00
_cell.angle_gamma   90.00
#
_symmetry.space_group_name_H-M   'P 1'
#
loop_
_entity.id
_entity.type
_entity.pdbx_description
1 polymer ?
#
loop_
_entity_poly.entity_id
_entity_poly.type
_entity_poly.pdbx_seq_one_letter_code
_entity_poly.pdbx_strand_id
1 'polypeptide(L)'
;MATAKKDPSDKVATKKTATKAAAAKPATEAKAKAATKKSSKSKSGETTLAERYRMVEVAAYYIAEQNQFAGSPTDYWIQAEIDINAKYPK
;
A
#
# COMPACT_ATOMS: atom_id res chain seq x y z
N MET A 1 4.98 27.98 38.03
CA MET A 1 3.71 28.75 38.03
C MET A 1 3.34 28.97 36.56
N ALA A 2 2.21 28.57 35.98
CA ALA A 2 0.97 28.03 36.48
C ALA A 2 0.33 27.14 35.39
N THR A 3 -0.45 26.18 35.87
CA THR A 3 -1.33 25.24 35.16
C THR A 3 -2.66 25.90 34.76
N ALA A 4 -3.47 25.14 34.01
CA ALA A 4 -4.94 25.15 33.89
C ALA A 4 -5.47 25.66 32.53
N LYS A 5 -6.04 24.84 31.63
CA LYS A 5 -7.16 23.86 31.70
C LYS A 5 -8.52 24.58 31.74
N LYS A 6 -9.32 24.45 30.67
CA LYS A 6 -10.79 24.45 30.77
C LYS A 6 -11.43 23.66 29.61
N ASP A 7 -12.10 22.62 30.06
CA ASP A 7 -12.91 21.60 29.40
C ASP A 7 -14.33 22.13 29.02
N PRO A 8 -15.20 21.30 28.40
CA PRO A 8 -16.35 21.64 27.56
C PRO A 8 -17.64 21.85 28.35
N SER A 9 -18.64 22.42 27.68
CA SER A 9 -20.05 22.46 28.07
C SER A 9 -20.83 22.88 26.82
N ASP A 10 -21.83 22.17 26.29
CA ASP A 10 -23.21 22.01 26.77
C ASP A 10 -23.90 21.18 25.63
N LYS A 11 -24.92 20.33 25.77
CA LYS A 11 -26.11 20.36 26.62
C LYS A 11 -26.86 19.02 26.47
N VAL A 12 -27.37 18.53 27.60
CA VAL A 12 -28.27 17.38 27.77
C VAL A 12 -29.69 17.71 27.30
N ALA A 13 -30.41 16.75 26.68
CA ALA A 13 -31.86 16.58 26.88
C ALA A 13 -32.35 15.19 26.43
N THR A 14 -32.77 14.41 27.42
CA THR A 14 -33.43 13.10 27.35
C THR A 14 -34.95 13.25 27.20
N LYS A 15 -35.63 12.39 26.41
CA LYS A 15 -36.89 11.72 26.84
C LYS A 15 -37.44 10.68 25.85
N LYS A 16 -37.45 9.43 26.34
CA LYS A 16 -38.61 8.53 26.52
C LYS A 16 -39.31 7.88 25.31
N THR A 17 -39.21 6.53 25.31
CA THR A 17 -40.28 5.49 25.25
C THR A 17 -41.23 5.49 24.05
N ALA A 18 -41.70 4.39 23.50
CA ALA A 18 -41.48 2.94 23.58
C ALA A 18 -42.58 2.38 22.66
N THR A 19 -42.30 1.46 21.74
CA THR A 19 -43.27 0.38 21.43
C THR A 19 -42.66 -0.73 20.58
N LYS A 20 -42.81 -1.92 21.15
CA LYS A 20 -42.61 -3.29 20.70
C LYS A 20 -43.49 -3.66 19.50
N ALA A 21 -42.93 -4.35 18.51
CA ALA A 21 -43.51 -5.46 17.73
C ALA A 21 -42.45 -5.92 16.70
N ALA A 22 -41.73 -7.01 16.91
CA ALA A 22 -42.12 -8.40 16.61
C ALA A 22 -42.15 -8.73 15.10
N ALA A 23 -41.38 -9.77 14.75
CA ALA A 23 -41.40 -10.60 13.54
C ALA A 23 -40.72 -10.03 12.26
N ALA A 24 -39.52 -10.53 11.92
CA ALA A 24 -39.33 -11.77 11.15
C ALA A 24 -37.85 -11.94 10.78
N LYS A 25 -37.30 -13.13 11.03
CA LYS A 25 -36.06 -13.60 10.36
C LYS A 25 -36.39 -13.80 8.87
N PRO A 26 -35.42 -13.61 7.98
CA PRO A 26 -34.67 -14.78 7.55
C PRO A 26 -33.17 -14.58 7.75
N ALA A 27 -32.55 -15.59 8.36
CA ALA A 27 -31.17 -15.89 8.10
C ALA A 27 -31.05 -16.27 6.62
N THR A 28 -30.28 -15.50 5.86
CA THR A 28 -29.81 -15.93 4.54
C THR A 28 -28.37 -15.45 4.41
N GLU A 29 -27.49 -16.34 4.84
CA GLU A 29 -26.24 -16.66 4.16
C GLU A 29 -25.39 -15.46 3.72
N ALA A 30 -24.64 -14.94 4.68
CA ALA A 30 -23.32 -14.41 4.40
C ALA A 30 -22.45 -15.56 3.87
N LYS A 31 -22.48 -15.81 2.56
CA LYS A 31 -21.42 -16.57 1.88
C LYS A 31 -20.73 -15.63 0.91
N ALA A 32 -19.54 -15.27 1.35
CA ALA A 32 -18.59 -14.39 0.68
C ALA A 32 -18.68 -14.53 -0.84
N LYS A 33 -19.01 -13.42 -1.49
CA LYS A 33 -18.72 -13.23 -2.90
C LYS A 33 -17.20 -13.34 -2.99
N ALA A 34 -16.69 -14.52 -3.34
CA ALA A 34 -15.32 -14.71 -3.71
C ALA A 34 -15.09 -13.79 -4.89
N ALA A 35 -14.60 -12.58 -4.62
CA ALA A 35 -13.99 -11.74 -5.61
C ALA A 35 -12.81 -12.57 -6.10
N THR A 36 -13.05 -13.33 -7.16
CA THR A 36 -12.00 -13.91 -7.96
C THR A 36 -11.20 -12.72 -8.42
N LYS A 37 -10.12 -12.39 -7.69
CA LYS A 37 -9.11 -11.46 -8.15
C LYS A 37 -8.72 -12.05 -9.48
N LYS A 38 -9.18 -11.42 -10.57
CA LYS A 38 -8.62 -11.67 -11.90
C LYS A 38 -7.15 -11.36 -11.71
N SER A 39 -6.37 -12.41 -11.53
CA SER A 39 -4.94 -12.36 -11.71
C SER A 39 -4.80 -11.95 -13.16
N SER A 40 -4.66 -10.64 -13.36
CA SER A 40 -4.26 -10.09 -14.65
C SER A 40 -2.93 -10.76 -14.91
N LYS A 41 -2.95 -11.77 -15.78
CA LYS A 41 -1.77 -12.36 -16.36
C LYS A 41 -1.04 -11.19 -17.02
N SER A 42 -0.10 -10.61 -16.30
CA SER A 42 0.79 -9.60 -16.81
C SER A 42 1.44 -10.22 -18.04
N LYS A 43 1.27 -9.56 -19.18
CA LYS A 43 1.94 -9.90 -20.42
C LYS A 43 3.40 -10.14 -20.08
N SER A 44 3.82 -11.39 -20.18
CA SER A 44 5.11 -11.89 -19.72
C SER A 44 6.25 -11.47 -20.67
N GLY A 45 6.21 -10.23 -21.16
CA GLY A 45 7.15 -9.68 -22.13
C GLY A 45 7.54 -8.23 -21.87
N GLU A 46 6.69 -7.42 -21.22
CA GLU A 46 7.00 -6.03 -20.89
C GLU A 46 7.05 -5.82 -19.39
N THR A 47 8.27 -5.64 -18.87
CA THR A 47 8.47 -5.06 -17.55
C THR A 47 7.85 -3.67 -17.54
N THR A 48 6.80 -3.50 -16.73
CA THR A 48 6.17 -2.19 -16.53
C THR A 48 7.20 -1.18 -16.02
N LEU A 49 7.00 0.11 -16.29
CA LEU A 49 7.94 1.17 -15.85
C LEU A 49 8.22 1.09 -14.34
N ALA A 50 7.18 0.87 -13.52
CA ALA A 50 7.32 0.72 -12.08
C ALA A 50 8.21 -0.48 -11.69
N GLU A 51 8.08 -1.60 -12.40
CA GLU A 51 8.91 -2.79 -12.18
C GLU A 51 10.39 -2.51 -12.52
N ARG A 52 10.65 -1.78 -13.61
CA ARG A 52 12.01 -1.39 -14.00
C ARG A 52 12.67 -0.52 -12.94
N TYR A 53 11.96 0.47 -12.39
CA TYR A 53 12.49 1.31 -11.32
C TYR A 53 12.86 0.48 -10.08
N ARG A 54 12.04 -0.52 -9.71
CA ARG A 54 12.36 -1.43 -8.61
C ARG A 54 13.58 -2.30 -8.89
N MET A 55 13.70 -2.81 -10.11
CA MET A 55 14.86 -3.59 -10.52
C MET A 55 16.13 -2.76 -10.50
N VAL A 56 16.09 -1.51 -11.00
CA VAL A 56 17.22 -0.58 -10.98
C VAL A 56 17.61 -0.20 -9.55
N GLU A 57 16.63 0.07 -8.67
CA GLU A 57 16.87 0.37 -7.24
C GLU A 57 17.66 -0.76 -6.56
N VAL A 58 17.19 -2.01 -6.72
CA VAL A 58 17.83 -3.19 -6.13
C VAL A 58 19.20 -3.46 -6.75
N ALA A 59 19.33 -3.32 -8.07
CA ALA A 59 20.60 -3.51 -8.76
C ALA A 59 21.63 -2.44 -8.33
N ALA A 60 21.23 -1.18 -8.21
CA ALA A 60 22.12 -0.11 -7.76
C ALA A 60 22.63 -0.36 -6.35
N TYR A 61 21.78 -0.89 -5.45
CA TYR A 61 22.20 -1.29 -4.11
C TYR A 61 23.26 -2.40 -4.15
N TYR A 62 23.07 -3.45 -4.96
CA TYR A 62 24.05 -4.51 -5.09
C TYR A 62 25.37 -4.05 -5.72
N ILE A 63 25.32 -3.19 -6.73
CA ILE A 63 26.52 -2.60 -7.33
C ILE A 63 27.26 -1.77 -6.27
N ALA A 64 26.54 -0.97 -5.49
CA ALA A 64 27.13 -0.20 -4.42
C ALA A 64 27.77 -1.10 -3.35
N GLU A 65 27.10 -2.18 -2.94
CA GLU A 65 27.63 -3.17 -1.99
C GLU A 65 28.90 -3.86 -2.50
N GLN A 66 28.94 -4.27 -3.78
CA GLN A 66 30.14 -4.85 -4.39
C GLN A 66 31.31 -3.89 -4.43
N ASN A 67 31.03 -2.60 -4.64
CA ASN A 67 32.02 -1.53 -4.58
C ASN A 67 32.23 -0.98 -3.15
N GLN A 68 31.71 -1.67 -2.12
CA GLN A 68 31.81 -1.29 -0.70
C GLN A 68 31.35 0.14 -0.42
N PHE A 69 30.39 0.64 -1.21
CA PHE A 69 29.84 2.00 -1.18
C PHE A 69 30.92 3.09 -1.34
N ALA A 70 32.03 2.79 -2.02
CA ALA A 70 33.17 3.71 -2.14
C ALA A 70 32.95 4.87 -3.15
N GLY A 71 32.11 4.67 -4.16
CA GLY A 71 31.74 5.64 -5.20
C GLY A 71 30.42 6.39 -4.94
N SER A 72 29.98 7.15 -5.95
CA SER A 72 28.75 7.95 -5.87
C SER A 72 27.49 7.09 -6.05
N PRO A 73 26.43 7.31 -5.25
CA PRO A 73 25.13 6.66 -5.45
C PRO A 73 24.57 6.83 -6.86
N THR A 74 24.82 7.98 -7.49
CA THR A 74 24.34 8.28 -8.85
C THR A 74 25.02 7.39 -9.88
N ASP A 75 26.33 7.14 -9.75
CA ASP A 75 27.07 6.30 -10.69
C ASP A 75 26.58 4.85 -10.65
N TYR A 76 26.27 4.33 -9.45
CA TYR A 76 25.71 2.99 -9.29
C TYR A 76 24.30 2.88 -9.88
N TRP A 77 23.52 3.95 -9.80
CA TRP A 77 22.20 3.99 -10.40
C TRP A 77 22.26 3.98 -11.92
N ILE A 78 23.18 4.74 -12.52
CA ILE A 78 23.41 4.75 -13.97
C ILE A 78 23.88 3.36 -14.44
N GLN A 79 24.81 2.73 -13.73
CA GLN A 79 25.25 1.36 -14.07
C GLN A 79 24.09 0.36 -13.98
N ALA A 80 23.26 0.46 -12.94
CA ALA A 80 22.08 -0.39 -12.79
C ALA A 80 21.06 -0.18 -13.93
N GLU A 81 20.85 1.06 -14.39
CA GLU A 81 19.98 1.34 -15.54
C GLU A 81 20.49 0.66 -16.81
N ILE A 82 21.80 0.71 -17.06
CA ILE A 82 22.44 0.07 -18.22
C ILE A 82 22.24 -1.45 -18.15
N ASP A 83 22.51 -2.06 -16.99
CA ASP A 83 22.38 -3.51 -16.81
C ASP A 83 20.94 -4.01 -16.98
N ILE A 84 19.97 -3.31 -16.39
CA ILE A 84 18.55 -3.65 -16.51
C ILE A 84 18.05 -3.43 -17.94
N ASN A 85 18.51 -2.40 -18.63
CA ASN A 85 18.15 -2.16 -20.03
C ASN A 85 18.78 -3.19 -20.98
N ALA A 86 20.00 -3.64 -20.71
CA ALA A 86 20.65 -4.71 -21.48
C ALA A 86 19.95 -6.06 -21.29
N LYS A 87 19.52 -6.36 -20.06
CA LYS A 87 18.83 -7.63 -19.72
C LYS A 87 17.37 -7.66 -20.17
N TYR A 88 16.71 -6.50 -20.09
CA TYR A 88 15.33 -6.31 -20.50
C TYR A 88 15.30 -5.12 -21.46
N PRO A 89 15.56 -5.30 -22.75
CA PRO A 89 15.33 -4.24 -23.71
C PRO A 89 13.85 -3.84 -23.68
N LYS A 90 13.57 -2.57 -23.99
CA LYS A 90 12.21 -2.02 -24.02
C LYS A 90 11.46 -2.49 -25.26
#